data_AF-A0A7S2AU25-F1
#
_entry.id   AF-A0A7S2AU25-F1
#
_cell.length_a   1.000
_cell.length_b   1.000
_cell.length_c   1.000
_cell.angle_alpha   90.00
_cell.angle_beta   90.00
_cell.angle_gamma   90.00
#
_symmetry.space_group_name_H-M   'P 1'
#
loop_
_entity.id
_entity.type
_entity.pdbx_description
1 polymer ?
#
loop_
_entity_poly.entity_id
_entity_poly.type
_entity_poly.pdbx_seq_one_letter_code
_entity_poly.pdbx_strand_id
1 'polypeptide(L)'
;MHPMIGGPSPVKSPDKAAGDDGKGADGINDTDFIGQKQYHNAVHRDAEKVERQPEMLRGGELRPYQLVGLQWMVSLYINNLNGILADEMGLGKTIQTISFIAYLMEYKDNRGPFLIVAPKAVLPNWRNEFMHWLPQEDTGCVA
;
A
#
# COMPACT_ATOMS: atom_id res chain seq x y z
N MET A 1 -31.55 -7.88 33.85
CA MET A 1 -30.52 -8.95 33.81
C MET A 1 -30.01 -9.06 32.38
N HIS A 2 -28.68 -9.15 32.28
CA HIS A 2 -27.78 -8.97 31.14
C HIS A 2 -28.19 -9.45 29.72
N PRO A 3 -27.75 -8.74 28.65
CA PRO A 3 -27.69 -9.25 27.28
C PRO A 3 -26.42 -10.08 27.04
N MET A 4 -26.53 -11.18 26.29
CA MET A 4 -25.39 -12.01 25.87
C MET A 4 -24.95 -11.63 24.46
N ILE A 5 -23.65 -11.38 24.33
CA ILE A 5 -22.89 -11.00 23.14
C ILE A 5 -22.77 -12.23 22.22
N GLY A 6 -23.23 -12.12 20.97
CA GLY A 6 -22.94 -13.08 19.91
C GLY A 6 -21.56 -12.82 19.32
N GLY A 7 -20.60 -13.71 19.58
CA GLY A 7 -19.27 -13.66 18.99
C GLY A 7 -19.28 -14.00 17.50
N PRO A 8 -18.29 -13.53 16.71
CA PRO A 8 -18.21 -13.82 15.29
C PRO A 8 -17.73 -15.26 15.01
N SER A 9 -18.41 -15.90 14.07
CA SER A 9 -18.13 -17.25 13.53
C SER A 9 -16.77 -17.34 12.82
N PRO A 10 -16.16 -18.54 12.73
CA PRO A 10 -14.87 -18.73 12.09
C PRO A 10 -14.96 -18.64 10.56
N VAL A 11 -14.09 -17.84 9.95
CA VAL A 11 -13.92 -17.75 8.50
C VAL A 11 -13.27 -19.04 7.99
N LYS A 12 -13.94 -19.71 7.06
CA LYS A 12 -13.55 -20.98 6.45
C LYS A 12 -12.36 -20.77 5.50
N SER A 13 -11.27 -21.52 5.68
CA SER A 13 -10.13 -21.53 4.77
C SER A 13 -10.51 -22.14 3.41
N PRO A 14 -10.03 -21.62 2.27
CA PRO A 14 -10.31 -22.22 0.97
C PRO A 14 -9.55 -23.53 0.77
N ASP A 15 -10.22 -24.44 0.09
CA ASP A 15 -9.89 -25.85 -0.11
C ASP A 15 -8.58 -26.08 -0.90
N LYS A 16 -7.81 -27.10 -0.49
CA LYS A 16 -6.64 -27.61 -1.20
C LYS A 16 -7.06 -28.31 -2.49
N ALA A 17 -6.50 -27.88 -3.62
CA ALA A 17 -6.43 -28.70 -4.84
C ALA A 17 -4.97 -29.15 -5.06
N ALA A 18 -4.74 -30.46 -5.01
CA ALA A 18 -3.59 -31.17 -5.59
C ALA A 18 -4.03 -31.66 -6.98
N GLY A 19 -3.26 -31.74 -8.05
CA GLY A 19 -1.85 -31.49 -8.41
C GLY A 19 -1.69 -31.95 -9.88
N ASP A 20 -0.61 -31.61 -10.59
CA ASP A 20 -0.04 -32.39 -11.72
C ASP A 20 1.32 -31.82 -12.17
N ASP A 21 2.12 -32.68 -12.78
CA ASP A 21 3.57 -32.72 -12.92
C ASP A 21 4.20 -31.82 -14.02
N GLY A 22 5.49 -31.47 -13.85
CA GLY A 22 6.29 -30.89 -14.94
C GLY A 22 7.65 -30.31 -14.55
N LYS A 23 8.72 -31.08 -14.80
CA LYS A 23 10.15 -30.77 -14.58
C LYS A 23 10.61 -29.39 -15.04
N GLY A 24 11.38 -28.72 -14.17
CA GLY A 24 12.34 -27.67 -14.51
C GLY A 24 13.27 -27.45 -13.32
N ALA A 25 14.50 -27.96 -13.42
CA ALA A 25 15.52 -27.74 -12.40
C ALA A 25 16.08 -26.32 -12.56
N ASP A 26 15.72 -25.45 -11.62
CA ASP A 26 16.54 -24.28 -11.27
C ASP A 26 16.56 -24.21 -9.75
N GLY A 27 17.78 -24.20 -9.19
CA GLY A 27 18.01 -24.23 -7.75
C GLY A 27 17.50 -22.97 -7.06
N ILE A 28 16.25 -23.00 -6.61
CA ILE A 28 15.69 -22.03 -5.68
C ILE A 28 16.02 -22.55 -4.28
N ASN A 29 16.91 -21.88 -3.56
CA ASN A 29 17.30 -22.28 -2.21
C ASN A 29 16.06 -22.26 -1.29
N ASP A 30 15.81 -23.34 -0.55
CA ASP A 30 14.71 -23.44 0.43
C ASP A 30 14.67 -22.27 1.43
N THR A 31 15.82 -21.62 1.67
CA THR A 31 15.96 -20.41 2.50
C THR A 31 15.26 -19.20 1.89
N ASP A 32 15.29 -19.02 0.58
CA ASP A 32 14.67 -17.88 -0.12
C ASP A 32 13.14 -17.99 -0.07
N PHE A 33 12.62 -19.21 -0.15
CA PHE A 33 11.20 -19.50 -0.01
C PHE A 33 10.69 -19.24 1.42
N ILE A 34 11.46 -19.63 2.43
CA ILE A 34 11.14 -19.34 3.83
C ILE A 34 11.14 -17.82 4.09
N GLY A 35 12.14 -17.10 3.56
CA GLY A 35 12.23 -15.64 3.68
C GLY A 35 11.05 -14.91 3.03
N GLN A 36 10.66 -15.29 1.81
CA GLN A 36 9.50 -14.72 1.13
C GLN A 36 8.20 -14.99 1.90
N LYS A 37 8.01 -16.21 2.42
CA LYS A 37 6.82 -16.56 3.20
C LYS A 37 6.76 -15.80 4.53
N GLN A 38 7.90 -15.62 5.20
CA GLN A 38 8.00 -14.85 6.43
C GLN A 38 7.66 -13.37 6.19
N TYR A 39 8.21 -12.76 5.14
CA TYR A 39 7.89 -11.37 4.80
C TYR A 39 6.42 -11.20 4.42
N HIS A 40 5.88 -12.08 3.56
CA HIS A 40 4.47 -12.03 3.19
C HIS A 40 3.55 -12.08 4.42
N ASN A 41 3.83 -12.99 5.36
CA ASN A 41 3.08 -13.07 6.61
C ASN A 41 3.28 -11.85 7.50
N ALA A 42 4.47 -11.26 7.54
CA ALA A 42 4.75 -10.07 8.33
C ALA A 42 4.02 -8.82 7.79
N VAL A 43 3.96 -8.66 6.46
CA VAL A 43 3.23 -7.55 5.81
C VAL A 43 1.72 -7.68 6.00
N HIS A 44 1.18 -8.90 6.04
CA HIS A 44 -0.25 -9.16 6.17
C HIS A 44 -0.69 -9.56 7.58
N ARG A 45 0.14 -9.32 8.61
CA ARG A 45 -0.22 -9.61 10.00
C ARG A 45 -1.40 -8.74 10.45
N ASP A 46 -1.28 -7.44 10.23
CA ASP A 46 -2.34 -6.46 10.45
C ASP A 46 -2.61 -5.73 9.13
N ALA A 47 -3.67 -6.10 8.43
CA ALA A 47 -4.00 -5.57 7.11
C ALA A 47 -5.35 -4.82 7.15
N GLU A 48 -5.29 -3.51 6.92
CA GLU A 48 -6.48 -2.71 6.66
C GLU A 48 -6.83 -2.77 5.16
N LYS A 49 -8.11 -2.95 4.86
CA LYS A 49 -8.59 -3.00 3.48
C LYS A 49 -8.81 -1.58 2.97
N VAL A 50 -8.07 -1.19 1.94
CA VAL A 50 -8.20 0.13 1.29
C VAL A 50 -9.05 -0.04 0.04
N GLU A 51 -10.37 0.14 0.19
CA GLU A 51 -11.33 -0.03 -0.92
C GLU A 51 -11.52 1.23 -1.77
N ARG A 52 -11.17 2.40 -1.21
CA ARG A 52 -11.38 3.71 -1.83
C ARG A 52 -10.14 4.58 -1.67
N GLN A 53 -9.95 5.50 -2.61
CA GLN A 53 -8.92 6.53 -2.49
C GLN A 53 -9.26 7.52 -1.37
N PRO A 54 -8.27 8.22 -0.80
CA PRO A 54 -8.51 9.28 0.18
C PRO A 54 -9.37 10.40 -0.41
N GLU A 55 -10.29 10.95 0.38
CA GLU A 55 -11.19 12.04 -0.04
C GLU A 55 -10.42 13.34 -0.27
N MET A 56 -9.26 13.51 0.39
CA MET A 56 -8.34 14.61 0.15
C MET A 56 -7.70 14.60 -1.24
N LEU A 57 -7.65 13.45 -1.92
CA LEU A 57 -7.03 13.31 -3.23
C LEU A 57 -7.97 13.88 -4.32
N ARG A 58 -7.58 15.00 -4.91
CA ARG A 58 -8.30 15.68 -6.01
C ARG A 58 -7.61 15.36 -7.35
N GLY A 59 -8.24 15.65 -8.49
CA GLY A 59 -7.57 15.52 -9.80
C GLY A 59 -7.78 14.21 -10.57
N GLY A 60 -8.56 13.26 -10.04
CA GLY A 60 -9.02 12.06 -10.74
C GLY A 60 -9.24 10.85 -9.84
N GLU A 61 -9.51 9.70 -10.46
CA GLU A 61 -9.64 8.42 -9.77
C GLU A 61 -8.39 7.55 -9.95
N LEU A 62 -7.93 6.96 -8.83
CA LEU A 62 -6.86 5.96 -8.84
C LEU A 62 -7.30 4.73 -9.65
N ARG A 63 -6.39 4.22 -10.47
CA ARG A 63 -6.60 2.96 -11.18
C ARG A 63 -6.59 1.78 -10.18
N PRO A 64 -7.26 0.66 -10.49
CA PRO A 64 -7.32 -0.49 -9.59
C PRO A 64 -5.94 -0.98 -9.12
N TYR A 65 -4.94 -1.02 -10.01
CA TYR A 65 -3.58 -1.41 -9.63
C TYR A 65 -2.90 -0.41 -8.68
N GLN A 66 -3.23 0.88 -8.77
CA GLN A 66 -2.72 1.91 -7.86
C GLN A 66 -3.35 1.79 -6.47
N LEU A 67 -4.63 1.40 -6.40
CA LEU A 67 -5.30 1.10 -5.13
C LEU A 67 -4.68 -0.12 -4.45
N VAL A 68 -4.33 -1.16 -5.22
CA VAL A 68 -3.59 -2.32 -4.69
C VAL A 68 -2.21 -1.90 -4.14
N GLY A 69 -1.47 -1.05 -4.88
CA GLY A 69 -0.20 -0.49 -4.41
C GLY A 69 -0.35 0.37 -3.15
N LEU A 70 -1.40 1.19 -3.08
CA LEU A 70 -1.75 1.97 -1.89
C LEU A 70 -2.04 1.07 -0.69
N GLN A 71 -2.90 0.07 -0.85
CA GLN A 71 -3.20 -0.90 0.22
C GLN A 71 -1.94 -1.59 0.72
N TRP A 72 -1.05 -1.97 -0.20
CA TRP A 72 0.23 -2.59 0.17
C TRP A 72 1.09 -1.65 1.02
N MET A 73 1.25 -0.37 0.62
CA MET A 73 2.00 0.62 1.41
C MET A 73 1.37 0.89 2.78
N VAL A 74 0.04 0.93 2.88
CA VAL A 74 -0.67 1.05 4.16
C VAL A 74 -0.39 -0.16 5.06
N SER A 75 -0.38 -1.36 4.50
CA SER A 75 0.01 -2.58 5.23
C SER A 75 1.43 -2.48 5.77
N LEU A 76 2.38 -1.99 4.97
CA LEU A 76 3.76 -1.78 5.43
C LEU A 76 3.84 -0.78 6.58
N TYR A 77 3.10 0.33 6.48
CA TYR A 77 3.06 1.35 7.53
C TYR A 77 2.54 0.81 8.86
N ILE A 78 1.43 0.07 8.83
CA ILE A 78 0.80 -0.50 10.04
C ILE A 78 1.71 -1.55 10.70
N ASN A 79 2.46 -2.31 9.89
CA ASN A 79 3.36 -3.34 10.39
C ASN A 79 4.79 -2.83 10.67
N ASN A 80 5.03 -1.52 10.60
CA ASN A 80 6.36 -0.90 10.79
C ASN A 80 7.45 -1.51 9.88
N LEU A 81 7.08 -1.83 8.64
CA LEU A 81 7.98 -2.38 7.63
C LEU A 81 8.31 -1.33 6.57
N ASN A 82 9.52 -1.44 6.02
CA ASN A 82 9.93 -0.68 4.85
C ASN A 82 9.63 -1.51 3.59
N GLY A 83 9.42 -0.84 2.46
CA GLY A 83 9.18 -1.51 1.18
C GLY A 83 9.74 -0.75 -0.01
N ILE A 84 9.86 -1.46 -1.13
CA ILE A 84 10.30 -0.93 -2.41
C ILE A 84 9.16 -1.12 -3.42
N LEU A 85 8.63 -0.03 -3.98
CA LEU A 85 7.72 -0.08 -5.11
C LEU A 85 8.52 -0.35 -6.39
N ALA A 86 8.45 -1.60 -6.87
CA ALA A 86 9.19 -2.06 -8.05
C ALA A 86 8.34 -2.10 -9.33
N ASP A 87 7.22 -1.37 -9.35
CA ASP A 87 6.33 -1.25 -10.51
C ASP A 87 7.06 -0.74 -11.75
N GLU A 88 6.61 -1.19 -12.92
CA GLU A 88 7.10 -0.70 -14.22
C GLU A 88 7.05 0.84 -14.34
N MET A 89 7.89 1.38 -15.23
CA MET A 89 7.90 2.81 -15.51
C MET A 89 6.55 3.24 -16.12
N GLY A 90 6.02 4.38 -15.71
CA GLY A 90 4.74 4.90 -16.20
C GLY A 90 3.49 4.44 -15.43
N LEU A 91 3.59 3.52 -14.46
CA LEU A 91 2.45 3.10 -13.62
C LEU A 91 2.05 4.11 -12.52
N GLY A 92 2.64 5.31 -12.53
CA GLY A 92 2.27 6.35 -11.58
C GLY A 92 2.75 6.10 -10.14
N LYS A 93 4.00 5.67 -9.95
CA LYS A 93 4.61 5.55 -8.60
C LYS A 93 4.52 6.88 -7.82
N THR A 94 4.64 8.01 -8.50
CA THR A 94 4.47 9.34 -7.91
C THR A 94 3.08 9.51 -7.29
N ILE A 95 2.01 9.26 -8.06
CA ILE A 95 0.65 9.40 -7.54
C ILE A 95 0.32 8.36 -6.46
N GLN A 96 0.86 7.14 -6.56
CA GLN A 96 0.74 6.16 -5.47
C GLN A 96 1.39 6.68 -4.17
N THR A 97 2.55 7.33 -4.26
CA THR A 97 3.23 7.91 -3.08
C THR A 97 2.43 9.08 -2.50
N ILE A 98 1.88 9.94 -3.36
CA ILE A 98 1.04 11.07 -2.95
C ILE A 98 -0.24 10.57 -2.28
N SER A 99 -0.91 9.57 -2.86
CA SER A 99 -2.12 8.99 -2.27
C SER A 99 -1.85 8.30 -0.95
N PHE A 100 -0.68 7.69 -0.78
CA PHE A 100 -0.25 7.16 0.50
C PHE A 100 -0.10 8.24 1.57
N ILE A 101 0.55 9.37 1.26
CA ILE A 101 0.66 10.51 2.19
C ILE A 101 -0.74 11.05 2.54
N ALA A 102 -1.60 11.25 1.54
CA ALA A 102 -2.97 11.70 1.75
C ALA A 102 -3.75 10.76 2.69
N TYR A 103 -3.60 9.46 2.49
CA TYR A 103 -4.21 8.45 3.34
C TYR A 103 -3.72 8.54 4.80
N LEU A 104 -2.42 8.74 5.01
CA LEU A 104 -1.88 8.92 6.36
C LEU A 104 -2.43 10.17 7.06
N MET A 105 -2.59 11.26 6.32
CA MET A 105 -3.15 12.52 6.85
C MET A 105 -4.62 12.37 7.23
N GLU A 106 -5.41 11.70 6.39
CA GLU A 106 -6.87 11.59 6.54
C GLU A 106 -7.27 10.50 7.55
N TYR A 107 -6.67 9.32 7.47
CA TYR A 107 -7.12 8.13 8.24
C TYR A 107 -6.23 7.80 9.44
N LYS A 108 -4.96 8.23 9.44
CA LYS A 108 -4.01 7.95 10.52
C LYS A 108 -3.68 9.20 11.36
N ASP A 109 -4.32 10.33 11.06
CA ASP A 109 -4.08 11.64 11.68
C ASP A 109 -2.58 12.03 11.71
N ASN A 110 -1.81 11.54 10.74
CA ASN A 110 -0.38 11.81 10.62
C ASN A 110 -0.15 12.84 9.52
N ARG A 111 0.05 14.09 9.93
CA ARG A 111 0.30 15.22 9.01
C ARG A 111 1.78 15.49 8.71
N GLY A 112 2.68 14.59 9.13
CA GLY A 112 4.11 14.69 8.85
C GLY A 112 4.96 15.23 10.01
N PRO A 113 6.23 15.57 9.77
CA PRO A 113 6.82 15.90 8.46
C PRO A 113 7.13 14.68 7.56
N PHE A 114 6.88 14.82 6.26
CA PHE A 114 7.24 13.82 5.23
C PHE A 114 8.41 14.34 4.38
N LEU A 115 9.41 13.49 4.13
CA LEU A 115 10.56 13.81 3.28
C LEU A 115 10.55 12.99 2.00
N ILE A 116 10.55 13.66 0.85
CA ILE A 116 10.69 13.03 -0.46
C ILE A 116 11.99 13.51 -1.09
N VAL A 117 12.83 12.56 -1.49
CA VAL A 117 14.08 12.83 -2.19
C VAL A 117 13.96 12.31 -3.62
N ALA A 118 14.21 13.20 -4.58
CA ALA A 118 14.19 12.84 -5.99
C ALA A 118 15.29 13.59 -6.76
N PRO A 119 15.73 13.08 -7.93
CA PRO A 119 16.67 13.79 -8.79
C PRO A 119 16.17 15.20 -9.16
N LYS A 120 17.08 16.18 -9.26
CA LYS A 120 16.75 17.59 -9.54
C LYS A 120 15.84 17.75 -10.76
N ALA A 121 16.06 16.96 -11.81
CA ALA A 121 15.31 17.04 -13.07
C ALA A 121 13.81 16.70 -12.92
N VAL A 122 13.43 15.90 -11.92
CA VAL A 122 12.04 15.46 -11.72
C VAL A 122 11.31 16.22 -10.62
N LEU A 123 12.01 17.07 -9.84
CA LEU A 123 11.39 17.89 -8.79
C LEU A 123 10.24 18.77 -9.30
N PRO A 124 10.32 19.43 -10.47
CA PRO A 124 9.19 20.22 -10.99
C PRO A 124 7.95 19.36 -11.24
N ASN A 125 8.13 18.11 -11.72
CA ASN A 125 7.04 17.18 -11.92
C ASN A 125 6.40 16.79 -10.58
N TRP A 126 7.21 16.42 -9.58
CA TRP A 126 6.71 16.12 -8.24
C TRP A 126 5.88 17.26 -7.67
N ARG A 127 6.35 18.50 -7.80
CA ARG A 127 5.63 19.68 -7.34
C ARG A 127 4.27 19.84 -8.02
N ASN A 128 4.24 19.70 -9.34
CA ASN A 128 2.99 19.81 -10.11
C ASN A 128 2.00 18.71 -9.74
N GLU A 129 2.47 17.47 -9.58
CA GLU A 129 1.63 16.35 -9.14
C GLU A 129 1.09 16.60 -7.72
N PHE A 130 1.90 17.10 -6.79
CA PHE A 130 1.42 17.49 -5.47
C PHE A 130 0.35 18.57 -5.53
N MET A 131 0.54 19.63 -6.31
CA MET A 131 -0.43 20.71 -6.45
C MET A 131 -1.73 20.26 -7.13
N HIS A 132 -1.63 19.35 -8.09
CA HIS A 132 -2.78 18.80 -8.82
C HIS A 132 -3.58 17.82 -7.97
N TRP A 133 -2.90 16.89 -7.28
CA TRP A 133 -3.54 15.81 -6.53
C TRP A 133 -3.87 16.16 -5.08
N LEU A 134 -3.10 17.06 -4.46
CA LEU A 134 -3.26 17.51 -3.06
C LEU A 134 -3.13 19.03 -2.96
N PRO A 135 -4.14 19.80 -3.42
CA PRO A 135 -4.11 21.26 -3.34
C PRO A 135 -3.97 21.75 -1.89
N GLN A 136 -3.25 22.87 -1.72
CA GLN A 136 -2.84 23.40 -0.41
C GLN A 136 -4.00 23.84 0.48
N GLU A 137 -5.14 24.18 -0.12
CA GLU A 137 -6.34 24.66 0.58
C GLU A 137 -6.85 23.64 1.61
N ASP A 138 -6.58 22.34 1.39
CA ASP A 138 -7.04 21.25 2.24
C ASP A 138 -5.94 20.66 3.16
N THR A 139 -4.65 20.93 2.89
CA THR A 139 -3.53 20.12 3.43
C THR A 139 -2.54 20.88 4.31
N GLY A 140 -2.39 22.21 4.14
CA GLY A 140 -1.36 22.98 4.87
C GLY A 140 0.10 22.61 4.51
N CYS A 141 0.32 21.77 3.49
CA CYS A 141 1.65 21.38 3.03
C CYS A 141 2.28 22.47 2.15
N VAL A 142 3.49 22.94 2.48
CA VAL A 142 4.28 23.84 1.63
C VAL A 142 5.19 23.00 0.73
N ALA A 143 4.93 22.98 -0.59
CA ALA A 143 5.67 22.23 -1.60
C ALA A 143 6.56 23.11 -2.50
#